data_AF-A0A6C0ISC9-F1
#
_entry.id   AF-A0A6C0ISC9-F1
#
_cell.length_a   1.000
_cell.length_b   1.000
_cell.length_c   1.000
_cell.angle_alpha   90.00
_cell.angle_beta   90.00
_cell.angle_gamma   90.00
#
_symmetry.space_group_name_H-M   'P 1'
#
loop_
_entity.id
_entity.type
_entity.pdbx_description
1 polymer ?
#
loop_
_entity_poly.entity_id
_entity_poly.type
_entity_poly.pdbx_seq_one_letter_code
_entity_poly.pdbx_strand_id
1 'polypeptide(L)'
;MRLGWIIAILGVVLCISLIYNANIQEPLTDKEMEQAMTYDAKNEFKKGEVQSSPKIAEFEVLLQVNQKNNSSATEDNNEFRKKNNDILYNMGCVLEKETESVVQEPSVIKKEEVTNVKLPMETNKLNSYIALSPKDGIYFPSNFQLKIINKVDVNKYNYELWGTSPGIEGAPSNGILTSDSIKSMPYPSDLYTIKGTNMVIGNIEIGNKALNIVSIGNIFDENFNIIGNVDSLNNDILINCDKGENITGLLIYIGAPVSIQ
;
A
#
# COMPACT_ATOMS: atom_id res chain seq x y z
N MET A 1 -26.14 59.20 4.80
CA MET A 1 -24.86 58.44 4.84
C MET A 1 -24.98 56.96 5.18
N ARG A 2 -26.16 56.40 5.56
CA ARG A 2 -26.30 54.98 5.95
C ARG A 2 -26.80 54.02 4.84
N LEU A 3 -27.39 54.53 3.75
CA LEU A 3 -27.94 53.67 2.68
C LEU A 3 -26.86 53.14 1.72
N GLY A 4 -25.83 53.93 1.42
CA GLY A 4 -24.76 53.54 0.49
C GLY A 4 -23.88 52.39 1.00
N TRP A 5 -23.69 52.31 2.32
CA TRP A 5 -22.92 51.22 2.94
C TRP A 5 -23.65 49.87 2.87
N ILE A 6 -24.98 49.87 2.99
CA ILE A 6 -25.78 48.64 2.91
C ILE A 6 -25.76 48.08 1.48
N ILE A 7 -25.83 48.95 0.47
CA ILE A 7 -25.76 48.55 -0.94
C ILE A 7 -24.37 48.01 -1.30
N ALA A 8 -23.31 48.62 -0.77
CA ALA A 8 -21.94 48.12 -0.97
C ALA A 8 -21.74 46.73 -0.35
N ILE A 9 -22.24 46.49 0.87
CA ILE A 9 -22.13 45.17 1.52
C ILE A 9 -22.93 44.11 0.76
N LEU A 10 -24.15 44.42 0.30
CA LEU A 10 -24.96 43.51 -0.51
C LEU A 10 -24.28 43.16 -1.84
N GLY A 11 -23.62 44.12 -2.49
CA GLY A 11 -22.84 43.87 -3.71
C GLY A 11 -21.65 42.94 -3.48
N VAL A 12 -20.94 43.12 -2.36
CA VAL A 12 -19.80 42.25 -2.00
C VAL A 12 -20.25 40.83 -1.69
N VAL A 13 -21.35 40.65 -0.95
CA VAL A 13 -21.89 39.31 -0.64
C VAL A 13 -22.35 38.60 -1.90
N LEU A 14 -23.03 39.28 -2.83
CA LEU A 14 -23.43 38.70 -4.12
C LEU A 14 -22.24 38.30 -4.99
N CYS A 15 -21.19 39.12 -5.04
CA CYS A 15 -19.96 38.77 -5.75
C CYS A 15 -19.23 37.58 -5.11
N ILE A 16 -19.16 37.50 -3.77
CA ILE A 16 -18.53 36.37 -3.07
C ILE A 16 -19.33 35.08 -3.32
N SER A 17 -20.67 35.14 -3.30
CA SER A 17 -21.52 33.98 -3.60
C SER A 17 -21.41 33.53 -5.06
N LEU A 18 -21.27 34.46 -6.02
CA LEU A 18 -21.04 34.12 -7.43
C LEU A 18 -19.64 33.52 -7.67
N ILE A 19 -18.61 34.00 -6.97
CA ILE A 19 -17.26 33.42 -7.02
C ILE A 19 -17.22 32.03 -6.38
N TYR A 20 -17.96 31.81 -5.28
CA TYR A 20 -18.04 30.49 -4.63
C TYR A 20 -18.80 29.46 -5.49
N ASN A 21 -19.86 29.87 -6.19
CA ASN A 21 -20.61 28.96 -7.07
C ASN A 21 -19.90 28.68 -8.41
N ALA A 22 -19.00 29.56 -8.85
CA ALA A 22 -18.22 29.35 -10.09
C ALA A 22 -17.03 28.40 -9.92
N ASN A 23 -16.73 27.97 -8.69
CA ASN A 23 -15.56 27.15 -8.38
C ASN A 23 -15.88 25.76 -7.81
N ILE A 24 -17.15 25.32 -7.91
CA ILE A 24 -17.49 23.91 -7.75
C ILE A 24 -17.27 23.27 -9.13
N GLN A 25 -16.03 22.86 -9.36
CA GLN A 25 -15.66 22.06 -10.50
C GLN A 25 -16.50 20.77 -10.44
N GLU A 26 -17.35 20.53 -11.45
CA GLU A 26 -18.07 19.26 -11.54
C GLU A 26 -17.04 18.12 -11.50
N PRO A 27 -17.31 17.04 -10.75
CA PRO A 27 -16.39 15.91 -10.71
C PRO A 27 -16.18 15.42 -12.14
N LEU A 28 -14.90 15.24 -12.51
CA LEU A 28 -14.51 14.73 -13.83
C LEU A 28 -15.32 13.47 -14.12
N THR A 29 -15.94 13.42 -15.30
CA THR A 29 -16.60 12.20 -15.74
C THR A 29 -15.56 11.08 -15.91
N ASP A 30 -15.96 9.82 -15.81
CA ASP A 30 -15.03 8.67 -15.92
C ASP A 30 -14.18 8.74 -17.21
N LYS A 31 -14.73 9.27 -18.30
CA LYS A 31 -14.01 9.50 -19.56
C LYS A 31 -13.01 10.64 -19.50
N GLU A 32 -13.30 11.72 -18.78
CA GLU A 32 -12.37 12.83 -18.60
C GLU A 32 -11.26 12.45 -17.62
N MET A 33 -11.57 11.63 -16.61
CA MET A 33 -10.59 11.02 -15.72
C MET A 33 -9.68 10.06 -16.49
N GLU A 34 -10.24 9.18 -17.32
CA GLU A 34 -9.48 8.29 -18.22
C GLU A 34 -8.62 9.09 -19.20
N GLN A 35 -9.14 10.18 -19.79
CA GLN A 35 -8.38 11.04 -20.70
C GLN A 35 -7.30 11.85 -19.99
N ALA A 36 -7.53 12.33 -18.76
CA ALA A 36 -6.53 13.01 -17.95
C ALA A 36 -5.41 12.04 -17.56
N MET A 37 -5.74 10.83 -17.10
CA MET A 37 -4.76 9.77 -16.84
C MET A 37 -3.99 9.38 -18.11
N THR A 38 -4.66 9.30 -19.26
CA THR A 38 -4.02 9.00 -20.55
C THR A 38 -3.14 10.15 -21.06
N TYR A 39 -3.50 11.40 -20.75
CA TYR A 39 -2.76 12.59 -21.12
C TYR A 39 -1.50 12.77 -20.24
N ASP A 40 -1.62 12.54 -18.95
CA ASP A 40 -0.49 12.54 -18.01
C ASP A 40 0.46 11.38 -18.32
N ALA A 41 -0.07 10.18 -18.55
CA ALA A 41 0.72 9.06 -19.08
C ALA A 41 1.39 9.45 -20.41
N LYS A 42 0.69 9.99 -21.41
CA LYS A 42 1.33 10.35 -22.69
C LYS A 42 2.38 11.45 -22.58
N ASN A 43 2.26 12.38 -21.63
CA ASN A 43 3.24 13.45 -21.44
C ASN A 43 4.44 13.03 -20.58
N GLU A 44 4.27 12.09 -19.65
CA GLU A 44 5.41 11.42 -19.01
C GLU A 44 6.20 10.56 -20.01
N PHE A 45 5.51 9.88 -20.94
CA PHE A 45 6.13 9.01 -21.94
C PHE A 45 6.82 9.78 -23.09
N LYS A 46 6.64 11.10 -23.21
CA LYS A 46 7.41 11.94 -24.16
C LYS A 46 8.82 12.28 -23.67
N LYS A 47 9.19 11.94 -22.42
CA LYS A 47 10.52 12.14 -21.85
C LYS A 47 11.30 10.81 -21.75
N GLY A 48 11.62 10.24 -22.90
CA GLY A 48 12.52 9.09 -23.03
C GLY A 48 11.94 7.77 -22.50
N GLU A 49 12.37 6.65 -23.06
CA GLU A 49 12.14 5.35 -22.44
C GLU A 49 12.68 5.41 -21.01
N VAL A 50 11.79 5.30 -20.02
CA VAL A 50 12.20 5.20 -18.61
C VAL A 50 12.89 3.85 -18.49
N GLN A 51 14.22 3.86 -18.56
CA GLN A 51 15.04 2.69 -18.30
C GLN A 51 14.90 2.37 -16.81
N SER A 52 14.05 1.39 -16.48
CA SER A 52 13.99 0.80 -15.14
C SER A 52 15.39 0.35 -14.74
N SER A 53 15.81 0.68 -13.52
CA SER A 53 17.14 0.34 -13.01
C SER A 53 17.01 -0.31 -11.64
N PRO A 54 16.46 -1.53 -11.55
CA PRO A 54 16.27 -2.16 -10.27
C PRO A 54 17.62 -2.49 -9.65
N LYS A 55 17.69 -2.36 -8.33
CA LYS A 55 18.83 -2.82 -7.53
C LYS A 55 18.33 -3.62 -6.35
N ILE A 56 19.18 -4.53 -5.88
CA ILE A 56 18.90 -5.24 -4.65
C ILE A 56 18.99 -4.24 -3.49
N ALA A 57 17.83 -3.96 -2.89
CA ALA A 57 17.70 -3.18 -1.68
C ALA A 57 17.62 -4.11 -0.48
N GLU A 58 18.21 -3.69 0.64
CA GLU A 58 18.21 -4.42 1.90
C GLU A 58 17.22 -3.82 2.89
N PHE A 59 16.38 -4.68 3.47
CA PHE A 59 15.40 -4.34 4.48
C PHE A 59 15.59 -5.21 5.72
N GLU A 60 15.22 -4.67 6.87
CA GLU A 60 14.96 -5.46 8.08
C GLU A 60 13.45 -5.57 8.27
N VAL A 61 12.94 -6.78 8.43
CA VAL A 61 11.51 -7.04 8.54
C VAL A 61 11.24 -7.78 9.84
N LEU A 62 10.24 -7.30 10.58
CA LEU A 62 9.82 -7.88 11.84
C LEU A 62 8.29 -8.00 11.84
N LEU A 63 7.79 -9.24 11.97
CA LEU A 63 6.37 -9.53 12.14
C LEU A 63 6.12 -9.98 13.58
N GLN A 64 5.36 -9.21 14.34
CA GLN A 64 5.00 -9.50 15.73
C GLN A 64 3.51 -9.76 15.85
N VAL A 65 3.13 -10.70 16.72
CA VAL A 65 1.74 -10.98 17.06
C VAL A 65 1.40 -10.35 18.39
N ASN A 66 0.51 -9.37 18.34
CA ASN A 66 0.05 -8.67 19.52
C ASN A 66 -1.01 -9.53 20.21
N GLN A 67 -0.61 -10.28 21.24
CA GLN A 67 -1.57 -11.00 22.06
C GLN A 67 -2.39 -10.00 22.88
N LYS A 68 -3.70 -9.88 22.60
CA LYS A 68 -4.62 -9.29 23.58
C LYS A 68 -4.67 -10.25 24.78
N ASN A 69 -4.09 -9.83 25.90
CA ASN A 69 -4.25 -10.49 27.19
C ASN A 69 -5.72 -10.39 27.62
N ASN A 70 -6.60 -11.25 27.11
CA ASN A 70 -7.91 -11.54 27.70
C ASN A 70 -8.58 -12.73 26.98
N SER A 71 -8.12 -13.93 27.29
CA SER A 71 -8.98 -15.12 27.37
C SER A 71 -8.23 -16.21 28.11
N SER A 72 -8.81 -16.72 29.20
CA SER A 72 -8.33 -17.91 29.91
C SER A 72 -8.04 -19.05 28.93
N ALA A 73 -6.78 -19.46 28.85
CA ALA A 73 -6.32 -20.47 27.90
C ALA A 73 -6.91 -21.85 28.23
N THR A 74 -7.67 -22.42 27.29
CA THR A 74 -7.99 -23.86 27.24
C THR A 74 -6.85 -24.62 26.52
N GLU A 75 -6.72 -25.93 26.75
CA GLU A 75 -5.63 -26.75 26.21
C GLU A 75 -5.59 -26.78 24.66
N ASP A 76 -6.73 -26.69 23.98
CA ASP A 76 -6.80 -26.57 22.50
C ASP A 76 -6.13 -25.29 21.97
N ASN A 77 -6.12 -24.21 22.76
CA ASN A 77 -5.44 -22.96 22.40
C ASN A 77 -3.92 -23.09 22.45
N ASN A 78 -3.36 -24.03 23.21
CA ASN A 78 -1.92 -24.23 23.30
C ASN A 78 -1.35 -24.98 22.10
N GLU A 79 -2.11 -25.89 21.49
CA GLU A 79 -1.68 -26.62 20.30
C GLU A 79 -1.78 -25.74 19.04
N PHE A 80 -2.84 -24.92 18.92
CA PHE A 80 -2.96 -23.89 17.88
C PHE A 80 -1.85 -22.83 18.01
N ARG A 81 -1.56 -22.36 19.24
CA ARG A 81 -0.45 -21.41 19.51
C ARG A 81 0.92 -21.98 19.16
N LYS A 82 1.18 -23.27 19.43
CA LYS A 82 2.43 -23.92 19.04
C LYS A 82 2.57 -24.03 17.52
N LYS A 83 1.49 -24.40 16.81
CA LYS A 83 1.48 -24.48 15.34
C LYS A 83 1.60 -23.11 14.66
N ASN A 84 1.11 -22.03 15.31
CA ASN A 84 1.23 -20.66 14.83
C ASN A 84 2.62 -20.01 15.06
N ASN A 85 3.45 -20.58 15.94
CA ASN A 85 4.79 -20.03 16.21
C ASN A 85 5.81 -20.35 15.12
N ASP A 86 5.59 -21.43 14.37
CA ASP A 86 6.47 -21.86 13.27
C ASP A 86 6.01 -21.36 11.89
N ILE A 87 5.01 -20.47 11.81
CA ILE A 87 4.56 -19.94 10.52
C ILE A 87 5.66 -19.11 9.90
N LEU A 88 6.13 -19.58 8.75
CA LEU A 88 6.99 -18.86 7.83
C LEU A 88 6.12 -18.01 6.90
N TYR A 89 6.66 -16.89 6.46
CA TYR A 89 6.01 -16.00 5.49
C TYR A 89 6.92 -15.80 4.29
N ASN A 90 6.35 -15.78 3.09
CA ASN A 90 7.06 -15.48 1.86
C ASN A 90 6.89 -13.99 1.54
N MET A 91 8.00 -13.27 1.40
CA MET A 91 8.02 -11.86 0.97
C MET A 91 8.79 -11.73 -0.33
N GLY A 92 8.19 -11.07 -1.32
CA GLY A 92 8.81 -10.80 -2.60
C GLY A 92 8.46 -9.43 -3.12
N CYS A 93 9.15 -9.02 -4.18
CA CYS A 93 8.90 -7.77 -4.87
C CYS A 93 8.54 -8.04 -6.32
N VAL A 94 7.58 -7.29 -6.83
CA VAL A 94 7.26 -7.19 -8.25
C VAL A 94 7.49 -5.75 -8.68
N LEU A 95 8.19 -5.57 -9.80
CA LEU A 95 8.46 -4.27 -10.39
C LEU A 95 7.30 -3.87 -11.30
N GLU A 96 7.02 -2.57 -11.40
CA GLU A 96 5.95 -2.06 -12.26
C GLU A 96 6.14 -2.36 -13.76
N LYS A 97 7.39 -2.49 -14.21
CA LYS A 97 7.72 -2.99 -15.55
C LYS A 97 8.74 -4.10 -15.44
N GLU A 98 8.50 -5.19 -16.16
CA GLU A 98 9.48 -6.28 -16.26
C GLU A 98 10.78 -5.75 -16.88
N THR A 99 11.80 -5.57 -16.05
CA THR A 99 13.18 -5.66 -16.52
C THR A 99 13.52 -7.14 -16.66
N GLU A 100 14.07 -7.53 -17.80
CA GLU A 100 14.49 -8.90 -18.06
C GLU A 100 15.20 -9.50 -16.83
N SER A 101 14.63 -10.59 -16.31
CA SER A 101 15.31 -11.67 -15.56
C SER A 101 15.76 -11.49 -14.10
N VAL A 102 15.16 -10.61 -13.28
CA VAL A 102 15.35 -10.67 -11.82
C VAL A 102 14.11 -11.22 -11.11
N VAL A 103 13.73 -12.46 -11.45
CA VAL A 103 12.79 -13.22 -10.62
C VAL A 103 13.58 -13.77 -9.45
N GLN A 104 13.53 -13.08 -8.32
CA GLN A 104 14.13 -13.56 -7.09
C GLN A 104 13.13 -14.44 -6.33
N GLU A 105 13.62 -15.57 -5.80
CA GLU A 105 12.82 -16.39 -4.89
C GLU A 105 12.38 -15.54 -3.67
N PRO A 106 11.13 -15.68 -3.21
CA PRO A 106 10.65 -14.96 -2.04
C PRO A 106 11.54 -15.21 -0.83
N SER A 107 11.84 -14.15 -0.09
CA SER A 107 12.53 -14.26 1.19
C SER A 107 11.60 -14.83 2.25
N VAL A 108 12.15 -15.71 3.10
CA VAL A 108 11.41 -16.31 4.20
C VAL A 108 11.54 -15.44 5.45
N ILE A 109 10.42 -14.98 5.97
CA ILE A 109 10.33 -14.25 7.24
C ILE A 109 9.79 -15.17 8.32
N LYS A 110 10.37 -15.07 9.50
CA LYS A 110 9.88 -15.73 10.71
C LYS A 110 9.18 -14.76 11.62
N LYS A 111 8.10 -15.22 12.25
CA LYS A 111 7.39 -14.47 13.27
C LYS A 111 8.29 -14.23 14.50
N GLU A 112 8.16 -13.07 15.13
CA GLU A 112 8.92 -12.64 16.32
C GLU A 112 10.45 -12.54 16.13
N GLU A 113 10.95 -12.69 14.91
CA GLU A 113 12.37 -12.60 14.59
C GLU A 113 12.60 -11.48 13.57
N VAL A 114 13.67 -10.70 13.77
CA VAL A 114 14.13 -9.75 12.75
C VAL A 114 14.77 -10.52 11.61
N THR A 115 14.23 -10.35 10.42
CA THR A 115 14.70 -11.01 9.19
C THR A 115 15.33 -9.96 8.27
N ASN A 116 16.55 -10.21 7.79
CA ASN A 116 17.13 -9.40 6.72
C ASN A 116 16.60 -9.89 5.37
N VAL A 117 15.97 -9.00 4.62
CA VAL A 117 15.32 -9.31 3.34
C VAL A 117 15.98 -8.51 2.23
N LYS A 118 16.23 -9.16 1.09
CA LYS A 118 16.84 -8.55 -0.10
C LYS A 118 15.82 -8.59 -1.23
N LEU A 119 15.39 -7.42 -1.69
CA LEU A 119 14.36 -7.29 -2.72
C LEU A 119 14.92 -6.54 -3.93
N PRO A 120 14.61 -6.97 -5.16
CA PRO A 120 14.83 -6.15 -6.33
C PRO A 120 13.83 -5.00 -6.27
N MET A 121 14.31 -3.79 -5.95
CA MET A 121 13.49 -2.60 -5.89
C MET A 121 13.89 -1.66 -7.01
N GLU A 122 12.94 -0.89 -7.52
CA GLU A 122 13.24 0.22 -8.43
C GLU A 122 14.18 1.21 -7.77
N THR A 123 14.91 2.00 -8.55
CA THR A 123 15.75 3.09 -8.02
C THR A 123 15.45 4.44 -8.66
N ASN A 124 14.37 4.50 -9.45
CA ASN A 124 14.00 5.69 -10.22
C ASN A 124 12.48 5.89 -10.25
N LYS A 125 11.95 6.45 -11.34
CA LYS A 125 10.55 6.91 -11.48
C LYS A 125 9.48 5.82 -11.40
N LEU A 126 9.87 4.55 -11.37
CA LEU A 126 8.93 3.43 -11.37
C LEU A 126 8.65 2.96 -9.96
N ASN A 127 7.47 2.39 -9.78
CA ASN A 127 7.01 1.89 -8.50
C ASN A 127 7.41 0.42 -8.28
N SER A 128 7.30 -0.03 -7.04
CA SER A 128 7.58 -1.40 -6.63
C SER A 128 6.44 -1.93 -5.76
N TYR A 129 6.18 -3.23 -5.82
CA TYR A 129 5.09 -3.87 -5.11
C TYR A 129 5.65 -4.99 -4.24
N ILE A 130 5.47 -4.89 -2.93
CA ILE A 130 5.88 -5.94 -2.00
C ILE A 130 4.65 -6.82 -1.73
N ALA A 131 4.78 -8.10 -2.05
CA ALA A 131 3.78 -9.11 -1.73
C ALA A 131 4.26 -9.98 -0.57
N LEU A 132 3.36 -10.23 0.39
CA LEU A 132 3.64 -11.05 1.57
C LEU A 132 2.49 -12.05 1.80
N SER A 133 2.78 -13.32 2.02
CA SER A 133 1.78 -14.32 2.40
C SER A 133 2.31 -15.38 3.37
N PRO A 134 1.45 -16.01 4.18
CA PRO A 134 1.85 -17.14 5.01
C PRO A 134 2.23 -18.32 4.12
N LYS A 135 3.37 -18.95 4.39
CA LYS A 135 3.90 -20.09 3.62
C LYS A 135 3.26 -21.41 4.04
N ASP A 136 3.17 -21.62 5.35
CA ASP A 136 2.73 -22.89 5.96
C ASP A 136 1.32 -22.80 6.59
N GLY A 137 0.58 -21.74 6.25
CA GLY A 137 -0.76 -21.44 6.75
C GLY A 137 -1.61 -20.71 5.71
N ILE A 138 -2.87 -20.42 6.05
CA ILE A 138 -3.82 -19.74 5.14
C ILE A 138 -3.98 -18.27 5.52
N TYR A 139 -3.79 -17.92 6.80
CA TYR A 139 -4.09 -16.60 7.33
C TYR A 139 -2.97 -16.02 8.18
N PHE A 140 -2.83 -14.71 8.14
CA PHE A 140 -2.15 -13.94 9.16
C PHE A 140 -2.88 -14.07 10.50
N PRO A 141 -2.15 -13.94 11.62
CA PRO A 141 -2.75 -13.73 12.94
C PRO A 141 -3.73 -12.56 12.92
N SER A 142 -4.79 -12.61 13.73
CA SER A 142 -5.81 -11.57 13.67
C SER A 142 -5.40 -10.23 14.27
N ASN A 143 -4.34 -10.25 15.09
CA ASN A 143 -3.72 -9.06 15.64
C ASN A 143 -2.19 -9.16 15.46
N PHE A 144 -1.62 -8.29 14.62
CA PHE A 144 -0.20 -8.30 14.31
C PHE A 144 0.32 -6.90 13.99
N GLN A 145 1.62 -6.75 14.14
CA GLN A 145 2.38 -5.61 13.63
C GLN A 145 3.42 -6.13 12.63
N LEU A 146 3.48 -5.53 11.45
CA LEU A 146 4.56 -5.71 10.50
C LEU A 146 5.36 -4.41 10.44
N LYS A 147 6.65 -4.51 10.77
CA LYS A 147 7.60 -3.41 10.63
C LYS A 147 8.57 -3.73 9.48
N ILE A 148 8.70 -2.81 8.53
CA ILE A 148 9.66 -2.86 7.43
C ILE A 148 10.60 -1.67 7.59
N ILE A 149 11.86 -1.97 7.87
CA ILE A 149 12.93 -1.00 8.10
C ILE A 149 13.76 -0.89 6.83
N ASN A 150 13.78 0.29 6.24
CA ASN A 150 14.61 0.58 5.08
C ASN A 150 16.05 0.90 5.53
N LYS A 151 17.03 0.11 5.10
CA LYS A 151 18.45 0.38 5.38
C LYS A 151 18.98 1.50 4.51
N VAL A 152 18.54 2.74 4.76
CA VAL A 152 18.88 3.93 3.95
C VAL A 152 20.39 4.14 3.78
N ASP A 153 21.18 3.81 4.80
CA ASP A 153 22.65 3.92 4.75
C ASP A 153 23.29 2.97 3.72
N VAL A 154 22.65 1.82 3.48
CA VAL A 154 23.08 0.81 2.51
C VAL A 154 22.44 1.11 1.14
N ASN A 155 21.13 1.34 1.14
CA ASN A 155 20.34 1.47 -0.08
C ASN A 155 20.59 2.79 -0.81
N LYS A 156 20.92 3.87 -0.09
CA LYS A 156 21.00 5.26 -0.62
C LYS A 156 19.69 5.79 -1.20
N TYR A 157 18.59 5.11 -0.89
CA TYR A 157 17.24 5.44 -1.33
C TYR A 157 16.27 5.30 -0.16
N ASN A 158 15.31 6.21 -0.11
CA ASN A 158 14.13 6.10 0.70
C ASN A 158 13.01 5.39 -0.08
N TYR A 159 12.53 4.26 0.43
CA TYR A 159 11.39 3.54 -0.12
C TYR A 159 10.16 3.85 0.73
N GLU A 160 9.27 4.66 0.18
CA GLU A 160 8.04 5.10 0.86
C GLU A 160 6.80 4.53 0.18
N LEU A 161 5.67 4.60 0.87
CA LEU A 161 4.39 4.20 0.30
C LEU A 161 4.02 5.12 -0.87
N TRP A 162 3.44 4.57 -1.93
CA TRP A 162 3.09 5.35 -3.12
C TRP A 162 2.19 6.54 -2.78
N GLY A 163 1.17 6.33 -1.94
CA GLY A 163 0.21 7.36 -1.55
C GLY A 163 0.80 8.46 -0.64
N THR A 164 2.06 8.35 -0.22
CA THR A 164 2.78 9.42 0.49
C THR A 164 3.72 10.20 -0.42
N SER A 165 3.82 9.81 -1.70
CA SER A 165 4.71 10.46 -2.66
C SER A 165 4.24 11.89 -2.98
N PRO A 166 5.16 12.86 -3.15
CA PRO A 166 4.80 14.22 -3.52
C PRO A 166 3.98 14.26 -4.82
N GLY A 167 2.88 15.01 -4.81
CA GLY A 167 2.01 15.19 -6.00
C GLY A 167 0.92 14.14 -6.16
N ILE A 168 0.84 13.14 -5.29
CA ILE A 168 -0.32 12.24 -5.24
C ILE A 168 -1.43 12.88 -4.41
N GLU A 169 -2.50 13.29 -5.09
CA GLU A 169 -3.75 13.72 -4.45
C GLU A 169 -4.79 12.60 -4.57
N GLY A 170 -5.47 12.26 -3.47
CA GLY A 170 -6.57 11.29 -3.49
C GLY A 170 -6.15 9.81 -3.57
N ALA A 171 -5.02 9.42 -2.96
CA ALA A 171 -4.64 8.01 -2.83
C ALA A 171 -5.80 7.18 -2.22
N PRO A 172 -6.04 5.95 -2.72
CA PRO A 172 -7.10 5.10 -2.18
C PRO A 172 -6.77 4.74 -0.72
N SER A 173 -7.82 4.57 0.08
CA SER A 173 -7.65 4.16 1.47
C SER A 173 -7.06 2.74 1.56
N ASN A 174 -6.27 2.49 2.60
CA ASN A 174 -5.83 1.13 2.92
C ASN A 174 -7.04 0.27 3.27
N GLY A 175 -7.04 -0.99 2.85
CA GLY A 175 -8.16 -1.87 3.16
C GLY A 175 -8.05 -3.26 2.58
N ILE A 176 -9.19 -3.92 2.40
CA ILE A 176 -9.23 -5.30 1.90
C ILE A 176 -9.19 -5.34 0.38
N LEU A 177 -8.23 -6.10 -0.14
CA LEU A 177 -8.10 -6.45 -1.54
C LEU A 177 -8.66 -7.85 -1.78
N THR A 178 -9.50 -7.97 -2.79
CA THR A 178 -10.04 -9.22 -3.31
C THR A 178 -9.79 -9.29 -4.82
N SER A 179 -10.01 -10.45 -5.42
CA SER A 179 -9.89 -10.63 -6.88
C SER A 179 -10.84 -9.73 -7.69
N ASP A 180 -11.90 -9.21 -7.07
CA ASP A 180 -12.78 -8.23 -7.71
C ASP A 180 -12.35 -6.79 -7.44
N SER A 181 -11.98 -6.44 -6.21
CA SER A 181 -11.59 -5.04 -5.90
C SER A 181 -10.21 -4.65 -6.45
N ILE A 182 -9.32 -5.62 -6.72
CA ILE A 182 -8.02 -5.34 -7.36
C ILE A 182 -8.17 -4.76 -8.77
N LYS A 183 -9.25 -5.11 -9.48
CA LYS A 183 -9.51 -4.63 -10.85
C LYS A 183 -9.83 -3.13 -10.92
N SER A 184 -10.27 -2.53 -9.80
CA SER A 184 -10.56 -1.11 -9.69
C SER A 184 -9.42 -0.30 -9.08
N MET A 185 -8.31 -0.94 -8.69
CA MET A 185 -7.13 -0.25 -8.17
C MET A 185 -6.26 0.27 -9.33
N PRO A 186 -5.47 1.33 -9.11
CA PRO A 186 -4.55 1.88 -10.11
C PRO A 186 -3.30 1.01 -10.28
N TYR A 187 -3.48 -0.31 -10.38
CA TYR A 187 -2.40 -1.27 -10.55
C TYR A 187 -2.26 -1.68 -12.02
N PRO A 188 -1.03 -1.87 -12.51
CA PRO A 188 -0.78 -2.48 -13.80
C PRO A 188 -1.50 -3.82 -13.92
N SER A 189 -2.16 -4.07 -15.05
CA SER A 189 -2.93 -5.31 -15.25
C SER A 189 -2.08 -6.57 -15.27
N ASP A 190 -0.80 -6.44 -15.57
CA ASP A 190 0.22 -7.49 -15.59
C ASP A 190 0.85 -7.74 -14.21
N LEU A 191 0.60 -6.89 -13.21
CA LEU A 191 1.07 -7.09 -11.83
C LEU A 191 0.52 -8.40 -11.21
N TYR A 192 -0.71 -8.76 -11.57
CA TYR A 192 -1.44 -9.82 -10.90
C TYR A 192 -2.09 -10.82 -11.85
N THR A 193 -2.27 -12.04 -11.36
CA THR A 193 -3.09 -13.08 -11.98
C THR A 193 -4.15 -13.54 -11.00
N ILE A 194 -5.37 -13.80 -11.48
CA ILE A 194 -6.45 -14.37 -10.67
C ILE A 194 -6.55 -15.88 -10.96
N LYS A 195 -6.40 -16.70 -9.93
CA LYS A 195 -6.59 -18.17 -9.98
C LYS A 195 -7.77 -18.55 -9.10
N GLY A 196 -8.94 -18.77 -9.73
CA GLY A 196 -10.19 -18.95 -9.00
C GLY A 196 -10.55 -17.67 -8.23
N THR A 197 -10.65 -17.75 -6.91
CA THR A 197 -10.88 -16.56 -6.05
C THR A 197 -9.58 -15.88 -5.60
N ASN A 198 -8.43 -16.54 -5.77
CA ASN A 198 -7.16 -16.10 -5.19
C ASN A 198 -6.40 -15.19 -6.15
N MET A 199 -5.71 -14.21 -5.59
CA MET A 199 -4.80 -13.31 -6.29
C MET A 199 -3.37 -13.82 -6.14
N VAL A 200 -2.64 -13.76 -7.25
CA VAL A 200 -1.21 -14.04 -7.32
C VAL A 200 -0.51 -12.76 -7.80
N ILE A 201 0.44 -12.26 -7.03
CA ILE A 201 1.27 -11.10 -7.36
C ILE A 201 2.68 -11.61 -7.65
N GLY A 202 3.11 -11.52 -8.91
CA GLY A 202 4.33 -12.19 -9.37
C GLY A 202 4.25 -13.71 -9.15
N ASN A 203 5.14 -14.25 -8.31
CA ASN A 203 5.14 -15.66 -7.92
C ASN A 203 4.55 -15.93 -6.52
N ILE A 204 3.91 -14.94 -5.89
CA ILE A 204 3.37 -15.04 -4.52
C ILE A 204 1.85 -15.04 -4.57
N GLU A 205 1.23 -16.13 -4.11
CA GLU A 205 -0.21 -16.20 -3.88
C GLU A 205 -0.55 -15.51 -2.57
N ILE A 206 -1.25 -14.36 -2.64
CA ILE A 206 -1.69 -13.56 -1.49
C ILE A 206 -3.13 -13.87 -1.06
N GLY A 207 -3.76 -14.84 -1.73
CA GLY A 207 -5.12 -15.31 -1.44
C GLY A 207 -6.21 -14.34 -1.89
N ASN A 208 -7.37 -14.39 -1.23
CA ASN A 208 -8.59 -13.70 -1.65
C ASN A 208 -9.05 -12.59 -0.69
N LYS A 209 -8.30 -12.34 0.40
CA LYS A 209 -8.58 -11.32 1.40
C LYS A 209 -7.27 -10.71 1.92
N ALA A 210 -6.56 -10.02 1.03
CA ALA A 210 -5.27 -9.42 1.36
C ALA A 210 -5.44 -7.98 1.91
N LEU A 211 -4.53 -7.51 2.77
CA LEU A 211 -4.45 -6.09 3.08
C LEU A 211 -3.77 -5.34 1.93
N ASN A 212 -4.43 -4.32 1.43
CA ASN A 212 -3.90 -3.35 0.49
C ASN A 212 -3.32 -2.17 1.27
N ILE A 213 -2.01 -1.97 1.20
CA ILE A 213 -1.31 -0.90 1.91
C ILE A 213 -0.72 0.06 0.89
N VAL A 214 -1.26 1.27 0.84
CA VAL A 214 -0.99 2.28 -0.20
C VAL A 214 -0.54 3.60 0.39
N SER A 215 -0.99 3.96 1.60
CA SER A 215 -0.64 5.23 2.25
C SER A 215 -0.55 5.10 3.77
N ILE A 216 -0.09 6.16 4.44
CA ILE A 216 -0.25 6.32 5.90
C ILE A 216 -1.74 6.52 6.22
N GLY A 217 -2.20 6.00 7.36
CA GLY A 217 -3.57 6.17 7.86
C GLY A 217 -4.27 4.85 8.19
N ASN A 218 -5.58 4.93 8.40
CA ASN A 218 -6.39 3.79 8.82
C ASN A 218 -6.43 2.67 7.77
N ILE A 219 -6.57 1.43 8.25
CA ILE A 219 -6.87 0.24 7.44
C ILE A 219 -8.33 -0.13 7.69
N PHE A 220 -9.11 -0.27 6.62
CA PHE A 220 -10.52 -0.59 6.69
C PHE A 220 -10.82 -2.05 6.30
N ASP A 221 -11.78 -2.67 6.97
CA ASP A 221 -12.39 -3.92 6.48
C ASP A 221 -13.42 -3.67 5.36
N GLU A 222 -14.02 -4.74 4.86
CA GLU A 222 -15.06 -4.71 3.81
C GLU A 222 -16.34 -3.97 4.24
N ASN A 223 -16.52 -3.74 5.54
CA ASN A 223 -17.65 -3.02 6.13
C ASN A 223 -17.27 -1.59 6.56
N PHE A 224 -16.12 -1.09 6.12
CA PHE A 224 -15.57 0.22 6.48
C PHE A 224 -15.29 0.42 7.98
N ASN A 225 -15.13 -0.67 8.74
CA ASN A 225 -14.62 -0.56 10.10
C ASN A 225 -13.10 -0.42 10.06
N ILE A 226 -12.57 0.47 10.88
CA ILE A 226 -11.12 0.55 11.10
C ILE A 226 -10.67 -0.73 11.81
N ILE A 227 -9.76 -1.47 11.20
CA ILE A 227 -9.16 -2.72 11.72
C ILE A 227 -7.68 -2.58 12.07
N GLY A 228 -7.09 -1.41 11.82
CA GLY A 228 -5.69 -1.13 12.05
C GLY A 228 -5.27 0.22 11.47
N ASN A 229 -3.97 0.47 11.43
CA ASN A 229 -3.40 1.69 10.88
C ASN A 229 -2.00 1.44 10.29
N VAL A 230 -1.58 2.34 9.42
CA VAL A 230 -0.26 2.38 8.81
C VAL A 230 0.40 3.68 9.20
N ASP A 231 1.62 3.61 9.71
CA ASP A 231 2.44 4.76 10.07
C ASP A 231 3.79 4.71 9.33
N SER A 232 4.45 5.86 9.24
CA SER A 232 5.85 5.96 8.83
C SER A 232 6.65 6.67 9.93
N LEU A 233 7.72 6.04 10.40
CA LEU A 233 8.62 6.62 11.40
C LEU A 233 10.06 6.37 10.98
N ASN A 234 10.86 7.43 10.86
CA ASN A 234 12.28 7.34 10.47
C ASN A 234 12.51 6.55 9.17
N ASN A 235 11.63 6.69 8.18
CA ASN A 235 11.65 5.92 6.91
C ASN A 235 11.31 4.42 7.05
N ASP A 236 10.83 3.99 8.22
CA ASP A 236 10.27 2.66 8.43
C ASP A 236 8.77 2.68 8.11
N ILE A 237 8.27 1.63 7.47
CA ILE A 237 6.84 1.40 7.28
C ILE A 237 6.35 0.51 8.42
N LEU A 238 5.35 0.99 9.16
CA LEU A 238 4.73 0.27 10.28
C LEU A 238 3.27 -0.02 9.95
N ILE A 239 2.91 -1.29 9.86
CA ILE A 239 1.53 -1.75 9.59
C ILE A 239 1.03 -2.44 10.85
N ASN A 240 0.06 -1.84 11.51
CA ASN A 240 -0.64 -2.41 12.65
C ASN A 240 -2.00 -2.92 12.20
N CYS A 241 -2.29 -4.19 12.47
CA CYS A 241 -3.60 -4.79 12.27
C CYS A 241 -4.08 -5.29 13.63
N ASP A 242 -5.13 -4.68 14.19
CA ASP A 242 -5.58 -4.94 15.56
C ASP A 242 -6.66 -6.02 15.68
N LYS A 243 -7.39 -6.25 14.57
CA LYS A 243 -8.56 -7.14 14.51
C LYS A 243 -8.88 -7.60 13.08
N GLY A 244 -7.87 -7.86 12.25
CA GLY A 244 -8.08 -8.39 10.90
C GLY A 244 -8.46 -9.86 10.93
N GLU A 245 -9.65 -10.22 10.47
CA GLU A 245 -10.07 -11.62 10.41
C GLU A 245 -9.78 -12.23 9.04
N ASN A 246 -9.19 -13.43 9.04
CA ASN A 246 -8.92 -14.24 7.83
C ASN A 246 -8.12 -13.50 6.76
N ILE A 247 -7.17 -12.65 7.16
CA ILE A 247 -6.28 -11.94 6.23
C ILE A 247 -5.34 -12.95 5.58
N THR A 248 -5.40 -13.11 4.26
CA THR A 248 -4.64 -14.13 3.52
C THR A 248 -3.27 -13.66 3.03
N GLY A 249 -3.05 -12.35 2.98
CA GLY A 249 -1.87 -11.75 2.39
C GLY A 249 -1.77 -10.26 2.64
N LEU A 250 -0.66 -9.67 2.26
CA LEU A 250 -0.50 -8.22 2.16
C LEU A 250 0.08 -7.88 0.77
N LEU A 251 -0.42 -6.80 0.20
CA LEU A 251 0.17 -6.11 -0.94
C LEU A 251 0.48 -4.69 -0.51
N ILE A 252 1.76 -4.32 -0.58
CA ILE A 252 2.26 -3.00 -0.17
C ILE A 252 2.77 -2.28 -1.41
N TYR A 253 2.20 -1.12 -1.68
CA TYR A 253 2.55 -0.31 -2.84
C TYR A 253 3.62 0.71 -2.47
N ILE A 254 4.84 0.49 -2.97
CA ILE A 254 6.00 1.35 -2.78
C ILE A 254 6.13 2.30 -3.97
N GLY A 255 6.13 3.59 -3.70
CA GLY A 255 6.29 4.62 -4.72
C GLY A 255 7.71 4.67 -5.30
N ALA A 256 7.90 5.53 -6.30
CA ALA A 256 9.22 5.87 -6.82
C ALA A 256 10.16 6.30 -5.67
N PRO A 257 11.29 5.61 -5.45
CA PRO A 257 12.17 5.91 -4.35
C PRO A 257 12.83 7.29 -4.46
N VAL A 258 13.06 7.90 -3.31
CA VAL A 258 13.75 9.19 -3.20
C VAL A 258 15.22 8.95 -2.86
N SER A 259 16.14 9.44 -3.68
CA SER A 259 17.58 9.31 -3.38
C SER A 259 17.96 10.11 -2.14
N ILE A 260 18.71 9.47 -1.24
CA ILE A 260 19.31 10.09 -0.06
C ILE A 260 20.81 10.24 -0.37
N GLN A 261 21.24 11.49 -0.56
CA GLN A 261 22.65 11.84 -0.80
C GLN A 261 23.50 11.72 0.48
#